data_AF-A0A1F5KUC8-F1
#
_entry.id   AF-A0A1F5KUC8-F1
#
_cell.length_a   1.000
_cell.length_b   1.000
_cell.length_c   1.000
_cell.angle_alpha   90.00
_cell.angle_beta   90.00
_cell.angle_gamma   90.00
#
_symmetry.space_group_name_H-M   'P 1'
#
loop_
_entity.id
_entity.type
_entity.pdbx_description
1 polymer ?
#
loop_
_entity_poly.entity_id
_entity_poly.type
_entity_poly.pdbx_seq_one_letter_code
_entity_poly.pdbx_strand_id
1 'polypeptide(L)'
;MAKSLQQIDDYYLSQGLKGEALRSALENDSEYQRLLKERKAVINNKYGITEEEEKEYLLPNEEDYEILSIVKTLKNENLSETDIEIVELIKTQLQDDWRGPLLEKLKKLLQKYS
;
A
#
# COMPACT_ATOMS: atom_id res chain seq x y z
N MET A 1 5.31 20.40 -22.06
CA MET A 1 5.66 19.28 -21.16
C MET A 1 4.46 19.03 -20.28
N ALA A 2 4.01 17.78 -20.16
CA ALA A 2 3.00 17.45 -19.14
C ALA A 2 3.59 17.77 -17.76
N LYS A 3 2.79 18.35 -16.86
CA LYS A 3 3.26 18.60 -15.50
C LYS A 3 3.43 17.26 -14.79
N SER A 4 4.47 17.09 -13.98
CA SER A 4 4.57 15.94 -13.09
C SER A 4 3.57 16.06 -11.94
N LEU A 5 3.26 14.96 -11.27
CA LEU A 5 2.44 14.97 -10.04
C LEU A 5 2.98 15.99 -9.02
N GLN A 6 4.31 16.04 -8.87
CA GLN A 6 4.98 17.01 -7.99
C GLN A 6 4.74 18.46 -8.43
N GLN A 7 4.81 18.74 -9.73
CA GLN A 7 4.60 20.10 -10.24
C GLN A 7 3.17 20.59 -10.02
N ILE A 8 2.18 19.69 -10.02
CA ILE A 8 0.79 20.04 -9.71
C ILE A 8 0.61 20.25 -8.20
N ASP A 9 1.22 19.41 -7.37
CA ASP A 9 1.23 19.57 -5.92
C ASP A 9 1.90 20.90 -5.49
N ASP A 10 3.09 21.17 -6.01
CA ASP A 10 3.85 22.41 -5.80
C ASP A 10 3.06 23.65 -6.24
N TYR A 11 2.28 23.54 -7.33
CA TYR A 11 1.41 24.62 -7.79
C TYR A 11 0.37 24.97 -6.71
N TYR A 12 -0.38 24.00 -6.19
CA TYR A 12 -1.38 24.26 -5.15
C TYR A 12 -0.76 24.71 -3.83
N LEU A 13 0.39 24.14 -3.44
CA LEU A 13 1.17 24.59 -2.29
C LEU A 13 1.59 26.07 -2.44
N SER A 14 2.00 26.50 -3.63
CA SER A 14 2.35 27.90 -3.91
C SER A 14 1.17 28.87 -3.79
N GLN A 15 -0.07 28.37 -3.96
CA GLN A 15 -1.31 29.12 -3.72
C GLN A 15 -1.71 29.14 -2.23
N GLY A 16 -0.89 28.54 -1.35
CA GLY A 16 -1.13 28.51 0.09
C GLY A 16 -2.08 27.40 0.55
N LEU A 17 -2.52 26.50 -0.35
CA LEU A 17 -3.34 25.34 0.02
C LEU A 17 -2.51 24.33 0.81
N LYS A 18 -3.09 23.80 1.89
CA LYS A 18 -2.46 22.81 2.77
C LYS A 18 -3.50 21.86 3.34
N GLY A 19 -3.05 20.71 3.83
CA GLY A 19 -3.89 19.74 4.53
C GLY A 19 -5.10 19.32 3.70
N GLU A 20 -6.29 19.43 4.28
CA GLU A 20 -7.54 19.03 3.63
C GLU A 20 -7.87 19.87 2.38
N ALA A 21 -7.57 21.16 2.38
CA ALA A 21 -7.81 22.02 1.22
C ALA A 21 -6.93 21.62 0.02
N LEU A 22 -5.68 21.22 0.29
CA LEU A 22 -4.79 20.67 -0.75
C LEU A 22 -5.29 19.32 -1.25
N ARG A 23 -5.69 18.41 -0.34
CA ARG A 23 -6.26 17.11 -0.72
C ARG A 23 -7.48 17.28 -1.63
N SER A 24 -8.42 18.14 -1.25
CA SER A 24 -9.61 18.42 -2.03
C SER A 24 -9.28 19.03 -3.40
N ALA A 25 -8.29 19.91 -3.48
CA ALA A 25 -7.85 20.46 -4.77
C ALA A 25 -7.27 19.36 -5.69
N LEU A 26 -6.41 18.49 -5.16
CA LEU A 26 -5.80 17.40 -5.92
C LEU A 26 -6.81 16.32 -6.33
N GLU A 27 -7.81 16.02 -5.48
CA GLU A 27 -8.91 15.10 -5.78
C GLU A 27 -9.76 15.58 -6.96
N ASN A 28 -9.98 16.88 -7.07
CA ASN A 28 -10.78 17.49 -8.13
C ASN A 28 -9.98 17.87 -9.38
N ASP A 29 -8.65 17.79 -9.33
CA ASP A 29 -7.78 18.09 -10.48
C ASP A 29 -7.71 16.90 -11.44
N SER A 30 -8.37 17.04 -12.60
CA SER A 30 -8.43 15.98 -13.60
C SER A 30 -7.07 15.58 -14.18
N GLU A 31 -6.11 16.51 -14.27
CA GLU A 31 -4.78 16.20 -14.79
C GLU A 31 -3.98 15.40 -13.75
N TYR A 32 -4.05 15.82 -12.49
CA TYR A 32 -3.43 15.10 -11.37
C TYR A 32 -3.97 13.68 -11.26
N GLN A 33 -5.30 13.51 -11.25
CA GLN A 33 -5.93 12.20 -11.14
C GLN A 33 -5.58 11.27 -12.31
N ARG A 34 -5.51 11.82 -13.54
CA ARG A 34 -5.07 11.05 -14.72
C ARG A 34 -3.63 10.55 -14.55
N LEU A 35 -2.70 11.42 -14.18
CA LEU A 35 -1.29 11.06 -13.99
C LEU A 35 -1.10 10.08 -12.83
N LEU A 36 -1.88 10.23 -11.76
CA LEU A 36 -1.87 9.33 -10.61
C LEU A 36 -2.34 7.93 -11.03
N LYS A 37 -3.42 7.85 -11.80
CA LYS A 37 -3.94 6.59 -12.35
C LYS A 37 -2.93 5.92 -13.30
N GLU A 38 -2.29 6.69 -14.19
CA GLU A 38 -1.25 6.17 -15.09
C GLU A 38 -0.06 5.61 -14.31
N ARG A 39 0.43 6.35 -13.30
CA ARG A 39 1.51 5.88 -12.42
C ARG A 39 1.13 4.59 -11.68
N LYS A 40 -0.07 4.54 -11.09
CA LYS A 40 -0.59 3.35 -10.41
C LYS A 40 -0.67 2.16 -11.37
N ALA A 41 -1.18 2.34 -12.59
CA ALA A 41 -1.26 1.27 -13.57
C ALA A 41 0.12 0.69 -13.93
N VAL A 42 1.15 1.54 -14.06
CA VAL A 42 2.53 1.10 -14.31
C VAL A 42 3.06 0.27 -13.13
N ILE A 43 2.85 0.73 -11.89
CA ILE A 43 3.30 0.02 -10.69
C ILE A 43 2.54 -1.30 -10.52
N ASN A 44 1.20 -1.30 -10.67
CA ASN A 44 0.36 -2.50 -10.58
C ASN A 44 0.82 -3.54 -11.61
N ASN A 45 1.09 -3.14 -12.85
CA ASN A 45 1.60 -4.04 -13.88
C ASN A 45 3.01 -4.56 -13.57
N LYS A 46 3.89 -3.72 -13.03
CA LYS A 46 5.27 -4.10 -12.63
C LYS A 46 5.26 -5.20 -11.57
N TYR A 47 4.39 -5.08 -10.57
CA TYR A 47 4.34 -5.99 -9.41
C TYR A 47 3.23 -7.05 -9.50
N GLY A 48 2.42 -7.03 -10.56
CA GLY A 48 1.32 -7.96 -10.76
C GLY A 48 0.22 -7.83 -9.71
N ILE A 49 -0.12 -6.62 -9.30
CA ILE A 49 -1.17 -6.34 -8.29
C ILE A 49 -2.54 -6.22 -8.97
N THR A 50 -3.55 -6.89 -8.41
CA THR A 50 -4.94 -6.84 -8.93
C THR A 50 -5.72 -5.68 -8.32
N GLU A 51 -6.87 -5.33 -8.93
CA GLU A 51 -7.76 -4.29 -8.39
C GLU A 51 -8.37 -4.67 -7.03
N GLU A 52 -8.58 -5.96 -6.77
CA GLU A 52 -9.05 -6.43 -5.46
C GLU A 52 -7.98 -6.22 -4.39
N GLU A 53 -6.73 -6.55 -4.71
CA GLU A 53 -5.59 -6.35 -3.81
C GLU A 53 -5.35 -4.86 -3.52
N GLU A 54 -5.51 -3.98 -4.51
CA GLU A 54 -5.41 -2.52 -4.31
C GLU A 54 -6.50 -1.99 -3.34
N LYS A 55 -7.64 -2.68 -3.22
CA LYS A 55 -8.71 -2.32 -2.27
C LYS A 55 -8.47 -2.94 -0.89
N GLU A 56 -7.85 -4.12 -0.83
CA GLU A 56 -7.60 -4.83 0.42
C GLU A 56 -6.42 -4.24 1.19
N TYR A 57 -5.37 -3.82 0.49
CA TYR A 57 -4.12 -3.36 1.09
C TYR A 57 -3.91 -1.85 0.98
N LEU A 58 -3.31 -1.29 2.03
CA LEU A 58 -2.81 0.07 2.08
C LEU A 58 -1.38 0.09 1.51
N LEU A 59 -1.23 0.53 0.26
CA LEU A 59 0.04 0.56 -0.48
C LEU A 59 0.49 2.00 -0.80
N PRO A 60 0.89 2.80 0.21
CA PRO A 60 1.23 4.22 0.02
C PRO A 60 2.56 4.41 -0.74
N ASN A 61 3.50 3.47 -0.65
CA ASN A 61 4.80 3.53 -1.28
C ASN A 61 5.03 2.34 -2.22
N GLU A 62 5.99 2.47 -3.14
CA GLU A 62 6.30 1.42 -4.10
C GLU A 62 6.86 0.15 -3.42
N GLU A 63 7.57 0.32 -2.30
CA GLU A 63 8.06 -0.76 -1.46
C GLU A 63 6.92 -1.67 -0.94
N ASP A 64 5.74 -1.11 -0.69
CA ASP A 64 4.58 -1.87 -0.22
C ASP A 64 4.07 -2.82 -1.33
N TYR A 65 4.11 -2.37 -2.59
CA TYR A 65 3.81 -3.21 -3.76
C TYR A 65 4.83 -4.32 -3.93
N GLU A 66 6.11 -4.00 -3.72
CA GLU A 66 7.20 -4.98 -3.78
C GLU A 66 7.03 -6.07 -2.72
N ILE A 67 6.75 -5.69 -1.46
CA ILE A 67 6.46 -6.63 -0.38
C ILE A 67 5.31 -7.56 -0.77
N LEU A 68 4.20 -7.00 -1.27
CA LEU A 68 3.03 -7.81 -1.68
C LEU A 68 3.39 -8.78 -2.81
N SER A 69 4.16 -8.33 -3.80
CA SER A 69 4.61 -9.19 -4.90
C SER A 69 5.48 -10.35 -4.41
N ILE A 70 6.40 -10.11 -3.47
CA ILE A 70 7.26 -11.12 -2.87
C ILE A 70 6.42 -12.12 -2.06
N VAL A 71 5.46 -11.64 -1.27
CA VAL A 71 4.51 -12.50 -0.54
C VAL A 71 3.77 -13.43 -1.50
N LYS A 72 3.30 -12.94 -2.64
CA LYS A 72 2.61 -13.76 -3.65
C LYS A 72 3.52 -14.82 -4.25
N THR A 73 4.76 -14.49 -4.58
CA THR A 73 5.75 -15.44 -5.06
C THR A 73 6.01 -16.53 -4.02
N LEU A 74 6.27 -16.15 -2.77
CA LEU A 74 6.55 -17.07 -1.67
C LEU A 74 5.37 -18.02 -1.37
N LYS A 75 4.12 -17.58 -1.56
CA LYS A 75 2.93 -18.45 -1.37
C LYS A 75 2.84 -19.62 -2.36
N ASN A 76 3.55 -19.55 -3.49
CA ASN A 76 3.62 -20.64 -4.46
C ASN A 76 4.78 -21.60 -4.19
N GLU A 77 5.62 -21.31 -3.19
CA GLU A 77 6.77 -22.13 -2.81
C GLU A 77 6.39 -23.12 -1.70
N ASN A 78 7.18 -24.18 -1.55
CA ASN A 78 7.02 -25.15 -0.46
C ASN A 78 7.72 -24.67 0.82
N LEU A 79 7.12 -23.67 1.46
CA LEU A 79 7.62 -23.05 2.68
C LEU A 79 7.45 -23.96 3.91
N SER A 80 8.33 -23.80 4.89
CA SER A 80 8.12 -24.40 6.21
C SER A 80 6.93 -23.75 6.92
N GLU A 81 6.32 -24.45 7.89
CA GLU A 81 5.23 -23.87 8.69
C GLU A 81 5.62 -22.54 9.34
N THR A 82 6.87 -22.42 9.79
CA THR A 82 7.39 -21.19 10.41
C THR A 82 7.48 -20.05 9.39
N ASP A 83 7.98 -20.33 8.19
CA ASP A 83 8.10 -19.32 7.13
C ASP A 83 6.71 -18.87 6.64
N ILE A 84 5.76 -19.80 6.55
CA ILE A 84 4.35 -19.47 6.23
C ILE A 84 3.79 -18.49 7.26
N GLU A 85 4.00 -18.75 8.56
CA GLU A 85 3.53 -17.84 9.60
C GLU A 85 4.17 -16.45 9.49
N ILE A 86 5.46 -16.37 9.14
CA ILE A 86 6.16 -15.09 8.93
C ILE A 86 5.61 -14.36 7.70
N VAL A 87 5.39 -15.06 6.59
CA VAL A 87 4.84 -14.47 5.36
C VAL A 87 3.43 -13.91 5.60
N GLU A 88 2.57 -14.67 6.28
CA GLU A 88 1.23 -14.18 6.65
C GLU A 88 1.31 -12.98 7.60
N LEU A 89 2.25 -13.01 8.56
CA LEU A 89 2.47 -11.88 9.46
C LEU A 89 2.86 -10.61 8.69
N ILE A 90 3.83 -10.70 7.78
CA ILE A 90 4.27 -9.58 6.94
C ILE A 90 3.10 -9.05 6.11
N LYS A 91 2.30 -9.96 5.52
CA LYS A 91 1.14 -9.60 4.72
C LYS A 91 0.11 -8.78 5.51
N THR A 92 -0.13 -9.09 6.78
CA THR A 92 -1.06 -8.31 7.62
C THR A 92 -0.64 -6.85 7.80
N GLN A 93 0.66 -6.55 7.69
CA GLN A 93 1.18 -5.18 7.84
C GLN A 93 0.80 -4.26 6.69
N LEU A 94 0.33 -4.84 5.57
CA LEU A 94 -0.19 -4.10 4.43
C LEU A 94 -1.69 -3.79 4.58
N GLN A 95 -2.37 -4.24 5.64
CA GLN A 95 -3.79 -3.97 5.87
C GLN A 95 -4.00 -2.68 6.68
N ASP A 96 -5.15 -2.03 6.50
CA ASP A 96 -5.50 -0.82 7.26
C ASP A 96 -5.50 -1.05 8.78
N ASP A 97 -6.13 -2.15 9.22
CA ASP A 97 -6.07 -2.62 10.62
C ASP A 97 -5.05 -3.74 10.83
N TRP A 98 -3.78 -3.48 10.50
CA TRP A 98 -2.69 -4.43 10.75
C TRP A 98 -2.48 -4.76 12.24
N ARG A 99 -2.96 -3.90 13.15
CA ARG A 99 -2.76 -4.05 14.60
C ARG A 99 -3.61 -5.18 15.17
N GLY A 100 -4.82 -5.38 14.65
CA GLY A 100 -5.74 -6.43 15.08
C GLY A 100 -5.10 -7.83 15.04
N PRO A 101 -4.64 -8.30 13.87
CA PRO A 101 -4.01 -9.61 13.71
C PRO A 101 -2.77 -9.81 14.60
N LEU A 102 -1.93 -8.77 14.76
CA LEU A 102 -0.76 -8.82 15.64
C LEU A 102 -1.15 -9.03 17.10
N LEU A 103 -2.11 -8.25 17.60
CA LEU A 103 -2.58 -8.36 18.98
C LEU A 103 -3.19 -9.74 19.25
N GLU A 104 -3.91 -10.31 18.30
CA GLU A 104 -4.44 -11.66 18.42
C GLU A 104 -3.32 -12.70 18.55
N LYS A 105 -2.31 -12.65 17.66
CA LYS A 105 -1.17 -13.58 17.71
C LYS A 105 -0.38 -13.44 19.01
N LEU A 106 -0.13 -12.21 19.47
CA LEU A 106 0.55 -11.95 20.74
C LEU A 106 -0.22 -12.49 21.95
N LYS A 107 -1.55 -12.34 21.98
CA LYS A 107 -2.39 -12.91 23.05
C LYS A 107 -2.31 -14.44 23.09
N LYS A 108 -2.32 -15.10 21.93
CA LYS A 108 -2.15 -16.57 21.84
C LYS A 108 -0.77 -17.01 22.35
N LEU A 109 0.28 -16.28 22.00
CA LEU A 109 1.63 -16.56 22.52
C LEU A 109 1.70 -16.35 24.02
N LEU A 110 1.14 -15.26 24.54
CA LEU A 110 1.09 -15.01 25.97
C LEU A 110 0.40 -16.16 26.72
N GLN A 111 -0.75 -16.65 26.23
CA GLN A 111 -1.45 -17.80 26.80
C GLN A 111 -0.64 -19.11 26.75
N LYS A 112 0.21 -19.29 25.74
CA LYS A 112 1.04 -20.49 25.60
C LYS A 112 2.21 -20.53 26.60
N TYR A 113 2.72 -19.37 26.99
CA TYR A 113 3.90 -19.23 27.85
C TYR A 113 3.59 -18.72 29.27
N SER A 114 2.33 -18.45 29.58
CA SER A 114 1.85 -18.15 30.95
C SER A 114 1.33 -19.42 31.62
#